data_AF-A0A7W5ZQE3-F1
#
_entry.id   AF-A0A7W5ZQE3-F1
#
_cell.length_a   1.000
_cell.length_b   1.000
_cell.length_c   1.000
_cell.angle_alpha   90.00
_cell.angle_beta   90.00
_cell.angle_gamma   90.00
#
_symmetry.space_group_name_H-M   'P 1'
#
loop_
_entity.id
_entity.type
_entity.pdbx_description
1 polymer ?
#
loop_
_entity_poly.entity_id
_entity_poly.type
_entity_poly.pdbx_seq_one_letter_code
_entity_poly.pdbx_strand_id
1 'polypeptide(L)' 'MRTNIEIDESKIAAIRQLNSNLKTKKEIIDTALEELINTMRRQRLRQMRGKGWDGDLDEMRTYEVPLI' A
#
# COMPACT_ATOMS: atom_id res chain seq x y z
N MET A 1 -10.42 -20.74 -1.03
CA MET A 1 -11.86 -20.85 -0.71
C MET A 1 -12.65 -20.20 -1.83
N ARG A 2 -13.78 -20.77 -2.26
CA ARG A 2 -14.67 -20.14 -3.25
C ARG A 2 -15.83 -19.49 -2.50
N THR A 3 -16.04 -18.20 -2.72
CA THR A 3 -17.11 -17.42 -2.10
C THR A 3 -17.90 -16.73 -3.20
N ASN A 4 -19.23 -16.77 -3.12
CA ASN A 4 -20.09 -15.99 -4.00
C ASN A 4 -20.52 -14.73 -3.25
N ILE A 5 -20.26 -13.56 -3.82
CA ILE A 5 -20.62 -12.25 -3.27
C ILE A 5 -21.23 -11.39 -4.37
N GLU A 6 -22.20 -10.57 -4.02
CA GLU A 6 -22.69 -9.52 -4.90
C GLU A 6 -21.71 -8.36 -4.92
N ILE A 7 -21.35 -7.91 -6.12
CA ILE A 7 -20.41 -6.82 -6.34
C ILE A 7 -21.05 -5.84 -7.30
N ASP A 8 -21.02 -4.56 -6.93
CA ASP A 8 -21.40 -3.46 -7.80
C ASP A 8 -20.49 -3.41 -9.05
N GLU A 9 -21.05 -3.72 -10.21
CA GLU A 9 -20.29 -3.76 -11.47
C GLU A 9 -19.76 -2.40 -11.89
N SER A 10 -20.38 -1.30 -11.45
CA SER A 10 -19.90 0.05 -11.77
C SER A 10 -18.50 0.30 -11.21
N LYS A 11 -18.20 -0.25 -10.02
CA LYS A 11 -16.88 -0.17 -9.39
C LYS A 11 -15.85 -1.00 -10.15
N ILE A 12 -16.22 -2.19 -10.60
CA ILE A 12 -15.35 -3.04 -11.42
C ILE A 12 -15.03 -2.34 -12.75
N ALA A 13 -16.03 -1.73 -13.39
CA ALA A 13 -15.84 -0.96 -14.62
C ALA A 13 -14.90 0.24 -14.39
N ALA A 14 -15.12 1.01 -13.32
CA ALA A 14 -14.28 2.15 -12.97
C ALA A 14 -12.81 1.73 -12.71
N ILE A 15 -12.59 0.64 -11.96
CA ILE A 15 -11.24 0.13 -11.69
C ILE A 15 -10.54 -0.27 -13.00
N ARG A 16 -11.24 -0.94 -13.91
CA ARG A 16 -10.67 -1.31 -15.22
C ARG A 16 -10.33 -0.11 -16.10
N GLN A 17 -11.14 0.94 -16.05
CA GLN A 17 -10.85 2.19 -16.75
C GLN A 17 -9.59 2.86 -16.20
N LEU A 18 -9.40 2.83 -14.88
CA LEU A 18 -8.23 3.42 -14.20
C LEU A 18 -6.97 2.55 -14.30
N ASN A 19 -7.14 1.22 -14.40
CA ASN A 19 -6.03 0.26 -14.46
C ASN A 19 -6.38 -0.90 -15.40
N SER A 20 -5.89 -0.82 -16.64
CA SER A 20 -6.13 -1.79 -17.70
C SER A 20 -5.48 -3.15 -17.48
N ASN A 21 -4.56 -3.28 -16.51
CA ASN A 21 -3.86 -4.53 -16.22
C ASN A 21 -4.71 -5.53 -15.43
N LEU A 22 -5.79 -5.08 -14.78
CA LEU A 22 -6.67 -5.92 -13.96
C LEU A 22 -7.82 -6.50 -14.82
N LYS A 23 -7.64 -7.74 -15.31
CA LYS A 23 -8.51 -8.32 -16.34
C LYS A 23 -9.78 -8.94 -15.75
N THR A 24 -9.66 -9.61 -14.61
CA THR A 24 -10.75 -10.40 -14.02
C THR A 24 -11.30 -9.78 -12.74
N LYS A 25 -12.57 -10.10 -12.43
CA LYS A 25 -13.18 -9.71 -11.13
C LYS A 25 -12.36 -10.25 -9.95
N LYS A 26 -11.81 -11.46 -10.09
CA LYS A 26 -10.96 -12.09 -9.07
C LYS A 26 -9.69 -11.26 -8.82
N GLU A 27 -8.94 -10.91 -9.87
CA GLU A 27 -7.72 -10.10 -9.72
C GLU A 27 -8.01 -8.76 -9.05
N ILE A 28 -9.09 -8.10 -9.46
CA ILE A 28 -9.51 -6.83 -8.86
C ILE A 28 -9.80 -6.99 -7.36
N ILE A 29 -10.51 -8.05 -6.97
CA ILE A 29 -10.83 -8.32 -5.56
C ILE A 29 -9.54 -8.63 -4.79
N ASP A 30 -8.67 -9.49 -5.31
CA ASP A 30 -7.41 -9.88 -4.66
C ASP A 30 -6.52 -8.64 -4.44
N THR A 31 -6.37 -7.77 -5.45
CA THR A 31 -5.62 -6.50 -5.33
C THR A 31 -6.27 -5.55 -4.33
N ALA A 32 -7.60 -5.42 -4.32
CA ALA A 32 -8.29 -4.55 -3.37
C ALA A 32 -8.11 -5.02 -1.91
N LEU A 33 -8.12 -6.34 -1.68
CA LEU A 33 -7.87 -6.92 -0.36
C LEU A 33 -6.42 -6.69 0.09
N GLU A 34 -5.44 -6.84 -0.80
CA GLU A 34 -4.04 -6.55 -0.50
C GLU A 34 -3.84 -5.06 -0.14
N GLU A 35 -4.45 -4.15 -0.89
CA GLU A 35 -4.40 -2.72 -0.59
C GLU A 35 -5.07 -2.36 0.74
N LEU A 36 -6.15 -3.06 1.10
CA LEU A 36 -6.77 -2.88 2.41
C LEU A 36 -5.82 -3.29 3.53
N ILE A 37 -5.15 -4.44 3.41
CA ILE A 37 -4.13 -4.89 4.38
C ILE A 37 -3.01 -3.86 4.49
N ASN A 38 -2.47 -3.40 3.35
CA ASN A 38 -1.40 -2.41 3.32
C ASN A 38 -1.83 -1.09 3.96
N THR A 39 -3.07 -0.67 3.75
CA THR A 39 -3.66 0.51 4.39
C THR A 39 -3.72 0.37 5.90
N MET A 40 -4.17 -0.77 6.41
CA MET A 40 -4.20 -1.06 7.85
C MET A 40 -2.80 -1.09 8.46
N ARG A 41 -1.81 -1.68 7.76
CA ARG A 41 -0.40 -1.65 8.18
C ARG A 41 0.13 -0.22 8.28
N ARG A 42 -0.10 0.60 7.26
CA ARG A 42 0.28 2.03 7.26
C ARG A 42 -0.40 2.78 8.41
N GLN A 43 -1.67 2.51 8.69
CA GLN A 43 -2.39 3.10 9.81
C GLN A 43 -1.74 2.76 11.15
N ARG A 44 -1.34 1.50 11.35
CA ARG A 44 -0.60 1.08 12.55
C ARG A 44 0.74 1.79 12.67
N LEU A 45 1.50 1.93 11.58
CA LEU A 45 2.76 2.67 11.59
C LEU A 45 2.55 4.16 11.94
N ARG A 46 1.48 4.78 11.44
CA ARG A 46 1.15 6.18 11.78
C ARG A 46 0.89 6.40 13.27
N GLN A 47 0.48 5.37 14.03
CA GLN A 47 0.35 5.47 15.49
C GLN A 47 1.69 5.64 16.21
N MET A 48 2.82 5.38 15.52
CA MET A 48 4.16 5.66 16.05
C MET A 48 4.58 7.12 15.88
N ARG A 49 3.79 7.94 15.18
CA ARG A 49 4.06 9.38 15.07
C ARG A 49 4.06 10.02 16.45
N GLY A 50 5.10 10.80 16.74
CA GLY A 50 5.27 11.43 18.06
C GLY A 50 5.85 10.50 19.13
N LYS A 51 6.15 9.23 18.81
CA LYS A 51 7.07 8.45 19.63
C LYS A 51 8.48 9.01 19.45
N GLY A 52 9.24 9.02 20.55
CA GLY A 52 10.61 9.54 20.57
C GLY A 52 11.50 8.86 19.54
N TRP A 53 12.42 9.64 18.99
CA TRP A 53 13.49 9.18 18.12
C TRP A 53 14.77 9.80 18.64
N ASP A 54 15.74 8.96 19.00
CA ASP A 54 16.96 9.36 19.72
C ASP A 54 18.19 9.50 18.80
N GLY A 55 18.00 9.48 17.48
CA GLY A 55 19.12 9.63 16.54
C GLY A 55 19.52 11.09 16.33
N ASP A 56 20.67 11.29 15.70
CA ASP A 56 21.13 12.59 15.21
C ASP A 56 20.84 12.69 13.70
N LEU A 57 20.00 13.66 13.32
CA LEU A 57 19.59 13.85 11.93
C LEU A 57 20.72 14.41 11.06
N ASP A 58 21.63 15.17 11.64
CA ASP A 58 22.74 15.79 10.92
C ASP A 58 23.83 14.75 10.63
N GLU A 59 24.11 13.85 11.57
CA GLU A 59 25.00 12.69 11.37
C GLU A 59 24.50 11.77 10.24
N MET A 60 23.20 11.46 10.19
CA MET A 60 22.65 10.59 9.14
C MET A 60 22.72 11.18 7.72
N ARG A 61 22.90 12.49 7.60
CA ARG A 61 22.97 13.19 6.30
C ARG A 61 24.39 13.33 5.78
N THR A 62 25.41 13.04 6.58
CA THR A 62 26.79 13.03 6.10
C THR A 62 27.05 11.74 5.34
N TYR A 63 27.17 11.85 4.01
CA TYR A 63 27.70 10.78 3.18
C TYR A 63 29.22 10.79 3.29
N GLU A 64 29.82 9.91 4.08
CA GLU A 64 31.22 9.55 3.87
C GLU A 64 31.31 8.81 2.54
N VAL A 65 31.57 9.54 1.46
CA VAL A 65 31.86 8.94 0.16
C VAL A 65 33.33 8.49 0.21
N PRO A 66 33.63 7.18 0.15
CA PRO A 66 35.01 6.74 0.08
C PRO A 66 35.62 7.27 -1.21
N LEU A 67 36.73 7.99 -1.11
CA LEU A 67 37.55 8.37 -2.26
C LEU A 67 38.09 7.07 -2.90
N ILE A 68 37.64 6.79 -4.12
CA ILE A 68 38.23 5.76 -5.01
C ILE A 68 39.52 6.33 -5.61
#